data_AF-A0A1Y5IH75-F1
#
_entry.id   AF-A0A1Y5IH75-F1
#
_cell.length_a   1.000
_cell.length_b   1.000
_cell.length_c   1.000
_cell.angle_alpha   90.00
_cell.angle_beta   90.00
_cell.angle_gamma   90.00
#
_symmetry.space_group_name_H-M   'P 1'
#
loop_
_entity.id
_entity.type
_entity.pdbx_description
1 polymer ?
#
loop_
_entity_poly.entity_id
_entity_poly.type
_entity_poly.pdbx_seq_one_letter_code
_entity_poly.pdbx_strand_id
1 'polypeptide(L)'
;MATTTPALLDAIIRETVEGIFVEEAATEVFNEASASEAREAAEVDKRAVLRGVVRSHLEELDGSFLAALGAYVQASESSGDMQLVSLLNAIKEEALATVTDALTDEMQVVQLVARLKSNEERFEVIRTAHQGGGRVLGDIDVPGVSVENIERAAAQLVDELELQVPVPNWDLLYQVIVVRETARQLSKLADETGVYSEIVVSGSFAPSELPKTESALIKELVVVNTVAQRRARLAQMLDETRKEHDQEFKSAADGKIKLKATSRGFTPRSKQSAGGFDATDLRPGRFIDSVINLRASLLKEGAESAPVVARLGQIYFEACDVAMEYANVGV
;
A
#
# COMPACT_ATOMS: atom_id res chain seq x y z
N MET A 1 12.39 -16.45 21.23
CA MET A 1 13.65 -15.73 20.91
C MET A 1 13.50 -15.30 19.47
N ALA A 2 13.68 -14.03 19.14
CA ALA A 2 13.57 -13.59 17.75
C ALA A 2 14.69 -14.23 16.93
N THR A 3 14.33 -15.13 16.02
CA THR A 3 15.23 -15.71 15.02
C THR A 3 15.76 -14.56 14.16
N THR A 4 17.08 -14.41 14.06
CA THR A 4 17.64 -13.41 13.14
C THR A 4 17.32 -13.81 11.70
N THR A 5 17.06 -12.85 10.82
CA THR A 5 16.70 -13.08 9.41
C THR A 5 17.63 -14.05 8.66
N PRO A 6 18.97 -14.01 8.85
CA PRO A 6 19.88 -15.02 8.30
C PRO A 6 19.63 -16.43 8.83
N ALA A 7 19.41 -16.57 10.15
CA ALA A 7 19.18 -17.86 10.78
C ALA A 7 17.85 -18.49 10.34
N LEU A 8 16.84 -17.66 10.07
CA LEU A 8 15.56 -18.10 9.52
C LEU A 8 15.71 -18.62 8.08
N LEU A 9 16.45 -17.90 7.23
CA LEU A 9 16.72 -18.36 5.86
C LEU A 9 17.47 -19.69 5.85
N ASP A 10 18.50 -19.82 6.68
CA ASP A 10 19.26 -21.08 6.83
C ASP A 10 18.37 -22.24 7.34
N ALA A 11 17.41 -21.94 8.22
CA ALA A 11 16.42 -22.92 8.68
C ALA A 11 15.49 -23.36 7.56
N ILE A 12 14.91 -22.42 6.80
CA ILE A 12 14.02 -22.72 5.66
C ILE A 12 14.75 -23.55 4.60
N ILE A 13 15.99 -23.20 4.27
CA ILE A 13 16.81 -23.97 3.30
C ILE A 13 17.01 -25.39 3.81
N ARG A 14 17.42 -25.55 5.07
CA ARG A 14 17.69 -26.86 5.68
C ARG A 14 16.44 -27.72 5.73
N GLU A 15 15.34 -27.18 6.26
CA GLU A 15 14.06 -27.89 6.38
C GLU A 15 13.51 -28.28 5.01
N THR A 16 13.68 -27.44 3.98
CA THR A 16 13.29 -27.77 2.60
C THR A 16 14.11 -28.94 2.07
N VAL A 17 15.44 -28.92 2.26
CA VAL A 17 16.32 -30.01 1.80
C VAL A 17 16.04 -31.31 2.55
N GLU A 18 15.88 -31.24 3.87
CA GLU A 18 15.53 -32.39 4.72
C GLU A 18 14.16 -32.97 4.34
N GLY A 19 13.15 -32.10 4.12
CA GLY A 19 11.81 -32.52 3.70
C GLY A 19 11.80 -33.20 2.33
N ILE A 20 12.53 -32.67 1.35
CA ILE A 20 12.67 -33.31 0.04
C ILE A 20 13.32 -34.69 0.18
N PHE A 21 14.38 -34.80 0.99
CA PHE A 21 15.07 -36.07 1.22
C PHE A 21 14.18 -37.12 1.88
N VAL A 22 13.36 -36.72 2.86
CA VAL A 22 12.41 -37.63 3.54
C VAL A 22 11.34 -38.11 2.57
N GLU A 23 10.77 -37.24 1.75
CA GLU A 23 9.77 -37.62 0.74
C GLU A 23 10.36 -38.52 -0.36
N GLU A 24 11.59 -38.26 -0.81
CA GLU A 24 12.30 -39.13 -1.75
C GLU A 24 12.53 -40.53 -1.16
N ALA A 25 13.00 -40.62 0.09
CA ALA A 25 13.20 -41.88 0.78
C ALA A 25 11.88 -42.64 1.04
N ALA A 26 10.81 -41.93 1.42
CA ALA A 26 9.49 -42.53 1.62
C ALA A 26 8.94 -43.11 0.31
N THR A 27 9.12 -42.38 -0.80
CA THR A 27 8.70 -42.80 -2.14
C THR A 27 9.51 -44.01 -2.61
N GLU A 28 10.82 -44.05 -2.34
CA GLU A 28 11.68 -45.19 -2.65
C GLU A 28 11.24 -46.45 -1.88
N VAL A 29 11.03 -46.34 -0.56
CA VAL A 29 10.54 -47.45 0.28
C VAL A 29 9.16 -47.94 -0.18
N PHE A 30 8.26 -47.01 -0.54
CA PHE A 30 6.94 -47.36 -1.04
C PHE A 30 6.99 -48.07 -2.41
N ASN A 31 7.89 -47.65 -3.28
CA ASN A 31 8.15 -48.28 -4.58
C ASN A 31 8.76 -49.68 -4.43
N GLU A 32 9.62 -49.91 -3.43
CA GLU A 32 10.18 -51.22 -3.12
C GLU A 32 9.14 -52.18 -2.51
N ALA A 33 8.19 -51.68 -1.72
CA ALA A 33 7.15 -52.47 -1.08
C ALA A 33 5.99 -52.88 -2.02
N SER A 34 5.82 -52.20 -3.16
CA SER A 34 4.71 -52.38 -4.09
C SER A 34 5.03 -53.39 -5.19
N ALA A 35 4.74 -54.67 -4.94
CA ALA A 35 4.89 -55.73 -5.94
C ALA A 35 3.69 -55.74 -6.93
N SER A 36 3.80 -55.07 -8.08
CA SER A 36 3.19 -55.44 -9.40
C SER A 36 2.93 -54.21 -10.31
N GLU A 37 3.52 -54.27 -11.52
CA GLU A 37 3.13 -53.76 -12.86
C GLU A 37 2.33 -52.46 -13.11
N ALA A 38 1.94 -51.66 -12.11
CA ALA A 38 1.41 -50.31 -12.29
C ALA A 38 2.42 -49.27 -11.79
N ARG A 39 3.53 -49.11 -12.50
CA ARG A 39 4.51 -48.05 -12.25
C ARG A 39 3.98 -46.72 -12.78
N GLU A 40 3.22 -46.00 -11.97
CA GLU A 40 3.32 -44.54 -12.01
C GLU A 40 4.51 -44.18 -11.12
N ALA A 41 5.57 -43.63 -11.70
CA ALA A 41 6.64 -43.05 -10.92
C ALA A 41 6.03 -41.87 -10.16
N ALA A 42 5.65 -42.07 -8.90
CA ALA A 42 5.27 -40.98 -8.02
C ALA A 42 6.50 -40.08 -7.90
N GLU A 43 6.49 -38.96 -8.63
CA GLU A 43 7.54 -37.98 -8.55
C GLU A 43 7.31 -37.14 -7.29
N VAL A 44 8.35 -36.97 -6.47
CA VAL A 44 8.25 -36.15 -5.26
C VAL A 44 7.90 -34.73 -5.65
N ASP A 45 6.78 -34.23 -5.13
CA ASP A 45 6.38 -32.84 -5.33
C ASP A 45 7.21 -31.92 -4.42
N LYS A 46 8.41 -31.58 -4.90
CA LYS A 46 9.35 -30.67 -4.21
C LYS A 46 8.72 -29.31 -3.93
N ARG A 47 7.76 -28.88 -4.76
CA ARG A 47 7.06 -27.60 -4.59
C ARG A 47 6.05 -27.67 -3.44
N ALA A 48 5.38 -28.81 -3.25
CA ALA A 48 4.52 -29.03 -2.08
C ALA A 48 5.31 -29.02 -0.76
N VAL A 49 6.50 -29.64 -0.73
CA VAL A 49 7.39 -29.58 0.45
C VAL A 49 7.81 -28.15 0.75
N LEU A 50 8.31 -27.43 -0.26
CA LEU A 50 8.70 -26.02 -0.11
C LEU A 50 7.53 -25.17 0.40
N ARG A 51 6.33 -25.32 -0.17
CA ARG A 51 5.11 -24.63 0.29
C ARG A 51 4.82 -24.92 1.75
N GLY A 52 4.94 -26.19 2.17
CA GLY A 52 4.72 -26.61 3.55
C GLY A 52 5.67 -25.91 4.53
N VAL A 53 6.97 -25.91 4.21
CA VAL A 53 8.01 -25.27 5.02
C VAL A 53 7.83 -23.76 5.06
N VAL A 54 7.61 -23.11 3.91
CA VAL A 54 7.41 -21.65 3.87
C VAL A 54 6.17 -21.23 4.68
N ARG A 55 5.08 -22.00 4.59
CA ARG A 55 3.85 -21.73 5.36
C ARG A 55 4.04 -21.88 6.87
N SER A 56 4.89 -22.79 7.35
CA SER A 56 5.14 -22.91 8.79
C SER A 56 5.87 -21.70 9.38
N HIS A 57 6.51 -20.89 8.54
CA HIS A 57 7.24 -19.68 8.94
C HIS A 57 6.52 -18.37 8.59
N LEU A 58 5.23 -18.40 8.22
CA LEU A 58 4.47 -17.24 7.72
C LEU A 58 4.59 -15.97 8.60
N GLU A 59 4.51 -16.11 9.93
CA GLU A 59 4.59 -14.97 10.86
C GLU A 59 5.97 -14.28 10.85
N GLU A 60 7.00 -14.97 10.36
CA GLU A 60 8.38 -14.49 10.28
C GLU A 60 8.76 -13.98 8.88
N LEU A 61 7.86 -14.10 7.87
CA LEU A 61 8.08 -13.64 6.49
C LEU A 61 7.84 -12.13 6.31
N ASP A 62 8.51 -11.32 7.12
CA ASP A 62 8.36 -9.85 7.09
C ASP A 62 9.19 -9.19 5.96
N GLY A 63 9.08 -7.85 5.86
CA GLY A 63 9.85 -7.08 4.88
C GLY A 63 11.37 -7.22 5.08
N SER A 64 11.82 -7.41 6.32
CA SER A 64 13.24 -7.60 6.65
C SER A 64 13.75 -8.94 6.09
N PHE A 65 12.95 -10.00 6.21
CA PHE A 65 13.25 -11.31 5.65
C PHE A 65 13.33 -11.26 4.13
N LEU A 66 12.33 -10.66 3.46
CA LEU A 66 12.33 -10.57 2.00
C LEU A 66 13.51 -9.76 1.46
N ALA A 67 13.92 -8.70 2.16
CA ALA A 67 15.10 -7.91 1.82
C ALA A 67 16.39 -8.72 1.99
N ALA A 68 16.53 -9.44 3.10
CA ALA A 68 17.66 -10.33 3.34
C ALA A 68 17.75 -11.42 2.26
N LEU A 69 16.64 -12.10 1.97
CA LEU A 69 16.56 -13.10 0.92
C LEU A 69 17.00 -12.55 -0.45
N GLY A 70 16.56 -11.34 -0.80
CA GLY A 70 17.01 -10.65 -2.01
C GLY A 70 18.53 -10.41 -2.05
N ALA A 71 19.13 -10.01 -0.93
CA ALA A 71 20.58 -9.83 -0.83
C ALA A 71 21.34 -11.17 -0.96
N TYR A 72 20.81 -12.26 -0.39
CA TYR A 72 21.39 -13.60 -0.52
C TYR A 72 21.33 -14.13 -1.96
N VAL A 73 20.24 -13.86 -2.70
CA VAL A 73 20.16 -14.17 -4.14
C VAL A 73 21.28 -13.45 -4.90
N GLN A 74 21.42 -12.14 -4.71
CA GLN A 74 22.47 -11.35 -5.38
C GLN A 74 23.90 -11.81 -5.03
N ALA A 75 24.14 -12.14 -3.76
CA ALA A 75 25.43 -12.67 -3.31
C ALA A 75 25.74 -14.02 -3.96
N SER A 76 24.74 -14.90 -4.10
CA SER A 76 24.87 -16.24 -4.69
C SER A 76 25.05 -16.19 -6.21
N GLU A 77 24.40 -15.24 -6.89
CA GLU A 77 24.65 -14.95 -8.31
C GLU A 77 26.11 -14.51 -8.54
N SER A 78 26.63 -13.67 -7.62
CA SER A 78 28.01 -13.18 -7.69
C SER A 78 29.06 -14.26 -7.42
N SER A 79 28.72 -15.30 -6.64
CA SER A 79 29.61 -16.42 -6.35
C SER A 79 29.52 -17.56 -7.39
N GLY A 80 28.53 -17.53 -8.29
CA GLY A 80 28.35 -18.49 -9.37
C GLY A 80 27.65 -19.81 -8.96
N ASP A 81 27.04 -19.87 -7.77
CA ASP A 81 26.30 -21.04 -7.31
C ASP A 81 24.86 -21.02 -7.84
N MET A 82 24.69 -21.48 -9.09
CA MET A 82 23.40 -21.48 -9.78
C MET A 82 22.35 -22.40 -9.14
N GLN A 83 22.77 -23.44 -8.41
CA GLN A 83 21.84 -24.33 -7.71
C GLN A 83 21.23 -23.62 -6.50
N LEU A 84 22.05 -22.94 -5.70
CA LEU A 84 21.57 -22.13 -4.59
C LEU A 84 20.71 -20.96 -5.07
N VAL A 85 21.09 -20.28 -6.16
CA VAL A 85 20.27 -19.21 -6.76
C VAL A 85 18.88 -19.73 -7.16
N SER A 86 18.81 -20.92 -7.77
CA SER A 86 17.52 -21.53 -8.14
C SER A 86 16.65 -21.82 -6.92
N LEU A 87 17.24 -22.36 -5.84
CA LEU A 87 16.51 -22.65 -4.60
C LEU A 87 16.03 -21.37 -3.92
N LEU A 88 16.89 -20.36 -3.80
CA LEU A 88 16.55 -19.08 -3.17
C LEU A 88 15.45 -18.34 -3.94
N ASN A 89 15.47 -18.39 -5.29
CA ASN A 89 14.38 -17.83 -6.10
C ASN A 89 13.08 -18.60 -5.91
N ALA A 90 13.11 -19.93 -5.81
CA ALA A 90 11.92 -20.72 -5.49
C ALA A 90 11.35 -20.38 -4.10
N ILE A 91 12.21 -20.26 -3.07
CA ILE A 91 11.82 -19.81 -1.73
C ILE A 91 11.21 -18.41 -1.79
N LYS A 92 11.80 -17.49 -2.56
CA LYS A 92 11.31 -16.12 -2.72
C LYS A 92 9.91 -16.09 -3.36
N GLU A 93 9.72 -16.82 -4.44
CA GLU A 93 8.41 -16.91 -5.12
C GLU A 93 7.35 -17.49 -4.19
N GLU A 94 7.65 -18.59 -3.50
CA GLU A 94 6.69 -19.24 -2.60
C GLU A 94 6.42 -18.41 -1.33
N ALA A 95 7.42 -17.69 -0.81
CA ALA A 95 7.24 -16.77 0.32
C ALA A 95 6.32 -15.60 -0.07
N LEU A 96 6.53 -15.01 -1.24
CA LEU A 96 5.64 -13.96 -1.76
C LEU A 96 4.23 -14.48 -1.99
N ALA A 97 4.07 -15.68 -2.55
CA ALA A 97 2.76 -16.30 -2.74
C ALA A 97 2.07 -16.56 -1.40
N THR A 98 2.80 -17.12 -0.43
CA THR A 98 2.27 -17.43 0.92
C THR A 98 1.85 -16.17 1.68
N VAL A 99 2.64 -15.10 1.61
CA VAL A 99 2.28 -13.80 2.19
C VAL A 99 1.05 -13.22 1.48
N THR A 100 0.97 -13.33 0.15
CA THR A 100 -0.17 -12.82 -0.62
C THR A 100 -1.46 -13.59 -0.30
N ASP A 101 -1.39 -14.92 -0.23
CA ASP A 101 -2.51 -15.81 0.14
C ASP A 101 -3.02 -15.52 1.56
N ALA A 102 -2.16 -15.03 2.45
CA ALA A 102 -2.52 -14.67 3.82
C ALA A 102 -3.22 -13.30 3.92
N LEU A 103 -3.13 -12.45 2.89
CA LEU A 103 -3.86 -11.19 2.85
C LEU A 103 -5.36 -11.44 2.70
N THR A 104 -6.18 -10.57 3.31
CA THR A 104 -7.62 -10.60 3.05
C THR A 104 -7.90 -10.28 1.58
N ASP A 105 -9.02 -10.78 1.05
CA ASP A 105 -9.44 -10.53 -0.34
C ASP A 105 -9.43 -9.04 -0.68
N GLU A 106 -9.86 -8.18 0.24
CA GLU A 106 -9.81 -6.72 0.06
C GLU A 106 -8.38 -6.22 -0.19
N MET A 107 -7.44 -6.68 0.63
CA MET A 107 -6.05 -6.24 0.55
C MET A 107 -5.33 -6.82 -0.67
N GLN A 108 -5.69 -8.03 -1.11
CA GLN A 108 -5.21 -8.58 -2.38
C GLN A 108 -5.65 -7.69 -3.55
N VAL A 109 -6.92 -7.27 -3.59
CA VAL A 109 -7.41 -6.34 -4.63
C VAL A 109 -6.69 -4.99 -4.53
N VAL A 110 -6.52 -4.43 -3.32
CA VAL A 110 -5.75 -3.18 -3.13
C VAL A 110 -4.33 -3.30 -3.68
N GLN A 111 -3.63 -4.38 -3.35
CA GLN A 111 -2.26 -4.63 -3.83
C GLN A 111 -2.20 -4.76 -5.35
N LEU A 112 -3.17 -5.45 -5.95
CA LEU A 112 -3.25 -5.66 -7.39
C LEU A 112 -3.46 -4.32 -8.13
N VAL A 113 -4.43 -3.51 -7.67
CA VAL A 113 -4.73 -2.20 -8.26
C VAL A 113 -3.56 -1.22 -8.10
N ALA A 114 -2.89 -1.24 -6.94
CA ALA A 114 -1.75 -0.36 -6.64
C ALA A 114 -0.57 -0.53 -7.62
N ARG A 115 -0.42 -1.70 -8.24
CA ARG A 115 0.66 -2.02 -9.20
C ARG A 115 0.35 -1.59 -10.63
N LEU A 116 -0.91 -1.32 -10.96
CA LEU A 116 -1.33 -0.91 -12.29
C LEU A 116 -0.97 0.54 -12.54
N LYS A 117 -0.63 0.87 -13.79
CA LYS A 117 -0.29 2.24 -14.20
C LYS A 117 -1.42 2.97 -14.92
N SER A 118 -2.25 2.22 -15.66
CA SER A 118 -3.42 2.77 -16.35
C SER A 118 -4.59 2.93 -15.39
N ASN A 119 -5.28 4.07 -15.49
CA ASN A 119 -6.46 4.32 -14.69
C ASN A 119 -7.64 3.42 -15.14
N GLU A 120 -7.75 3.18 -16.44
CA GLU A 120 -8.75 2.29 -17.04
C GLU A 120 -8.62 0.86 -16.52
N GLU A 121 -7.39 0.33 -16.45
CA GLU A 121 -7.10 -0.99 -15.90
C GLU A 121 -7.49 -1.08 -14.41
N ARG A 122 -7.20 -0.03 -13.62
CA ARG A 122 -7.61 0.04 -12.21
C ARG A 122 -9.13 -0.02 -12.06
N PHE A 123 -9.85 0.74 -12.88
CA PHE A 123 -11.32 0.69 -12.90
C PHE A 123 -11.85 -0.68 -13.30
N GLU A 124 -11.25 -1.33 -14.31
CA GLU A 124 -11.67 -2.65 -14.79
C GLU A 124 -11.51 -3.72 -13.69
N VAL A 125 -10.37 -3.71 -13.00
CA VAL A 125 -10.11 -4.61 -11.87
C VAL A 125 -11.13 -4.41 -10.74
N ILE A 126 -11.33 -3.18 -10.29
CA ILE A 126 -12.25 -2.91 -9.16
C ILE A 126 -13.69 -3.28 -9.54
N ARG A 127 -14.11 -3.02 -10.79
CA ARG A 127 -15.43 -3.46 -11.28
C ARG A 127 -15.55 -4.98 -11.31
N THR A 128 -14.52 -5.68 -11.74
CA THR A 128 -14.49 -7.15 -11.77
C THR A 128 -14.60 -7.72 -10.36
N ALA A 129 -13.82 -7.18 -9.40
CA ALA A 129 -13.94 -7.53 -7.99
C ALA A 129 -15.37 -7.34 -7.47
N HIS A 130 -15.97 -6.17 -7.75
CA HIS A 130 -17.32 -5.84 -7.30
C HIS A 130 -18.41 -6.75 -7.88
N GLN A 131 -18.20 -7.28 -9.08
CA GLN A 131 -19.13 -8.18 -9.76
C GLN A 131 -19.01 -9.64 -9.31
N GLY A 132 -18.14 -9.93 -8.33
CA GLY A 132 -17.96 -11.27 -7.78
C GLY A 132 -16.59 -11.90 -8.08
N GLY A 133 -15.66 -11.14 -8.66
CA GLY A 133 -14.31 -11.61 -8.98
C GLY A 133 -14.23 -12.33 -10.33
N GLY A 134 -13.06 -12.86 -10.65
CA GLY A 134 -12.79 -13.57 -11.91
C GLY A 134 -11.42 -13.21 -12.49
N ARG A 135 -11.25 -13.43 -13.80
CA ARG A 135 -10.01 -13.10 -14.50
C ARG A 135 -10.14 -11.81 -15.30
N VAL A 136 -9.10 -10.98 -15.24
CA VAL A 136 -9.03 -9.70 -15.96
C VAL A 136 -7.61 -9.44 -16.45
N LEU A 137 -7.46 -8.54 -17.43
CA LEU A 137 -6.16 -8.14 -17.99
C LEU A 137 -5.29 -9.33 -18.45
N GLY A 138 -5.91 -10.30 -19.13
CA GLY A 138 -5.29 -11.55 -19.56
C GLY A 138 -5.68 -12.70 -18.63
N ASP A 139 -4.90 -12.95 -17.58
CA ASP A 139 -5.06 -14.08 -16.66
C ASP A 139 -4.82 -13.69 -15.19
N ILE A 140 -5.10 -12.43 -14.83
CA ILE A 140 -4.97 -12.00 -13.44
C ILE A 140 -6.24 -12.40 -12.68
N ASP A 141 -6.10 -13.30 -11.71
CA ASP A 141 -7.19 -13.68 -10.81
C ASP A 141 -7.49 -12.56 -9.80
N VAL A 142 -8.75 -12.13 -9.74
CA VAL A 142 -9.26 -11.05 -8.90
C VAL A 142 -10.30 -11.61 -7.91
N PRO A 143 -10.09 -11.46 -6.60
CA PRO A 143 -11.07 -11.83 -5.59
C PRO A 143 -12.39 -11.05 -5.70
N GLY A 144 -13.50 -11.67 -5.30
CA GLY A 144 -14.81 -11.03 -5.27
C GLY A 144 -15.00 -10.14 -4.05
N VAL A 145 -14.92 -8.82 -4.23
CA VAL A 145 -14.94 -7.84 -3.13
C VAL A 145 -15.74 -6.61 -3.53
N SER A 146 -16.57 -6.08 -2.61
CA SER A 146 -17.31 -4.85 -2.88
C SER A 146 -16.40 -3.61 -2.99
N VAL A 147 -16.81 -2.62 -3.79
CA VAL A 147 -16.08 -1.34 -3.90
C VAL A 147 -15.91 -0.69 -2.53
N GLU A 148 -16.92 -0.74 -1.67
CA GLU A 148 -16.86 -0.15 -0.33
C GLU A 148 -15.85 -0.85 0.59
N ASN A 149 -15.66 -2.16 0.44
CA ASN A 149 -14.67 -2.89 1.24
C ASN A 149 -13.25 -2.61 0.73
N ILE A 150 -13.05 -2.49 -0.59
CA ILE A 150 -11.77 -2.06 -1.20
C ILE A 150 -11.44 -0.63 -0.75
N GLU A 151 -12.40 0.29 -0.82
CA GLU A 151 -12.23 1.68 -0.38
C GLU A 151 -11.85 1.76 1.09
N ARG A 152 -12.53 1.01 1.96
CA ARG A 152 -12.23 0.97 3.40
C ARG A 152 -10.83 0.41 3.67
N ALA A 153 -10.43 -0.66 3.01
CA ALA A 153 -9.11 -1.27 3.18
C ALA A 153 -8.00 -0.30 2.73
N ALA A 154 -8.18 0.35 1.57
CA ALA A 154 -7.25 1.36 1.09
C ALA A 154 -7.21 2.59 2.02
N ALA A 155 -8.36 3.06 2.52
CA ALA A 155 -8.44 4.17 3.47
C ALA A 155 -7.71 3.89 4.78
N GLN A 156 -7.89 2.69 5.35
CA GLN A 156 -7.17 2.25 6.55
C GLN A 156 -5.65 2.25 6.33
N LEU A 157 -5.18 1.74 5.19
CA LEU A 157 -3.76 1.72 4.87
C LEU A 157 -3.19 3.14 4.66
N VAL A 158 -3.95 4.05 4.03
CA VAL A 158 -3.56 5.47 3.94
C VAL A 158 -3.43 6.08 5.34
N ASP A 159 -4.41 5.87 6.23
CA ASP A 159 -4.33 6.38 7.60
C ASP A 159 -3.11 5.81 8.34
N GLU A 160 -2.85 4.51 8.23
CA GLU A 160 -1.68 3.86 8.86
C GLU A 160 -0.34 4.42 8.37
N LEU A 161 -0.24 4.76 7.08
CA LEU A 161 0.96 5.38 6.51
C LEU A 161 1.10 6.85 6.93
N GLU A 162 0.00 7.62 6.94
CA GLU A 162 0.03 9.06 7.23
C GLU A 162 0.15 9.39 8.72
N LEU A 163 -0.30 8.48 9.60
CA LEU A 163 -0.15 8.59 11.06
C LEU A 163 1.31 8.41 11.53
N GLN A 164 2.17 7.81 10.70
CA GLN A 164 3.58 7.65 11.02
C GLN A 164 4.34 8.96 10.75
N VAL A 165 5.30 9.25 11.64
CA VAL A 165 6.18 10.42 11.53
C VAL A 165 7.63 9.94 11.68
N PRO A 166 8.40 9.89 10.58
CA PRO A 166 8.04 10.27 9.21
C PRO A 166 7.12 9.23 8.52
N VAL A 167 6.52 9.61 7.38
CA VAL A 167 5.83 8.68 6.49
C VAL A 167 6.85 7.64 5.99
N PRO A 168 6.59 6.33 6.14
CA PRO A 168 7.61 5.30 5.90
C PRO A 168 7.93 5.11 4.42
N ASN A 169 6.94 5.24 3.54
CA ASN A 169 7.11 5.10 2.09
C ASN A 169 6.08 5.97 1.35
N TRP A 170 6.57 7.04 0.71
CA TRP A 170 5.74 7.98 -0.04
C TRP A 170 5.21 7.37 -1.35
N ASP A 171 5.99 6.53 -2.04
CA ASP A 171 5.56 5.90 -3.28
C ASP A 171 4.38 4.96 -3.02
N LEU A 172 4.49 4.14 -1.96
CA LEU A 172 3.41 3.27 -1.51
C LEU A 172 2.18 4.10 -1.10
N LEU A 173 2.39 5.20 -0.36
CA LEU A 173 1.29 6.10 0.02
C LEU A 173 0.52 6.59 -1.21
N TYR A 174 1.21 7.11 -2.23
CA TYR A 174 0.54 7.57 -3.44
C TYR A 174 -0.14 6.45 -4.23
N GLN A 175 0.48 5.27 -4.32
CA GLN A 175 -0.14 4.10 -4.94
C GLN A 175 -1.46 3.73 -4.25
N VAL A 176 -1.48 3.67 -2.92
CA VAL A 176 -2.68 3.32 -2.15
C VAL A 176 -3.73 4.43 -2.20
N ILE A 177 -3.34 5.71 -2.19
CA ILE A 177 -4.26 6.84 -2.40
C ILE A 177 -4.97 6.69 -3.74
N VAL A 178 -4.25 6.37 -4.81
CA VAL A 178 -4.85 6.18 -6.13
C VAL A 178 -5.86 5.03 -6.12
N VAL A 179 -5.57 3.91 -5.44
CA VAL A 179 -6.56 2.83 -5.25
C VAL A 179 -7.80 3.34 -4.53
N ARG A 180 -7.61 4.03 -3.40
CA ARG A 180 -8.69 4.57 -2.57
C ARG A 180 -9.60 5.50 -3.38
N GLU A 181 -9.02 6.43 -4.13
CA GLU A 181 -9.79 7.39 -4.92
C GLU A 181 -10.46 6.75 -6.14
N THR A 182 -9.83 5.76 -6.77
CA THR A 182 -10.48 4.99 -7.86
C THR A 182 -11.71 4.23 -7.33
N ALA A 183 -11.60 3.62 -6.14
CA ALA A 183 -12.72 2.96 -5.49
C ALA A 183 -13.83 3.97 -5.11
N ARG A 184 -13.49 5.14 -4.58
CA ARG A 184 -14.47 6.20 -4.27
C ARG A 184 -15.22 6.65 -5.51
N GLN A 185 -14.55 6.83 -6.65
CA GLN A 185 -15.19 7.20 -7.91
C GLN A 185 -16.16 6.14 -8.46
N LEU A 186 -16.00 4.87 -8.06
CA LEU A 186 -16.91 3.77 -8.42
C LEU A 186 -18.01 3.52 -7.38
N SER A 187 -17.89 4.07 -6.19
CA SER A 187 -18.83 3.79 -5.10
C SER A 187 -20.13 4.55 -5.31
N LYS A 188 -21.23 3.96 -4.79
CA LYS A 188 -22.56 4.55 -4.80
C LYS A 188 -22.67 5.89 -4.06
N LEU A 189 -21.65 6.23 -3.25
CA LEU A 189 -21.56 7.49 -2.52
C LEU A 189 -20.95 8.62 -3.35
N ALA A 190 -20.46 8.32 -4.56
CA ALA A 190 -20.11 9.34 -5.54
C ALA A 190 -21.37 9.92 -6.18
N ASP A 191 -21.41 11.23 -6.35
CA ASP A 191 -22.47 11.91 -7.08
C ASP A 191 -22.25 11.87 -8.60
N GLU A 192 -23.13 12.55 -9.35
CA GLU A 192 -23.06 12.64 -10.81
C GLU A 192 -21.74 13.24 -11.34
N THR A 193 -21.00 13.95 -10.50
CA THR A 193 -19.68 14.51 -10.85
C THR A 193 -18.54 13.54 -10.57
N GLY A 194 -18.81 12.35 -10.04
CA GLY A 194 -17.81 11.33 -9.70
C GLY A 194 -17.06 11.62 -8.39
N VAL A 195 -17.54 12.57 -7.58
CA VAL A 195 -16.93 12.92 -6.29
C VAL A 195 -17.83 12.43 -5.16
N TYR A 196 -17.24 11.89 -4.10
CA TYR A 196 -18.00 11.55 -2.89
C TYR A 196 -18.87 12.72 -2.40
N SER A 197 -20.15 12.44 -2.17
CA SER A 197 -21.13 13.41 -1.66
C SER A 197 -21.36 13.31 -0.15
N GLU A 198 -20.79 12.29 0.49
CA GLU A 198 -20.89 12.08 1.93
C GLU A 198 -19.59 12.41 2.67
N ILE A 199 -19.73 12.63 3.98
CA ILE A 199 -18.60 12.90 4.87
C ILE A 199 -17.79 11.61 5.03
N VAL A 200 -16.49 11.68 4.71
CA VAL A 200 -15.52 10.62 4.95
C VAL A 200 -14.97 10.71 6.37
N VAL A 201 -14.79 9.55 6.98
CA VAL A 201 -14.16 9.41 8.30
C VAL A 201 -12.71 8.98 8.08
N SER A 202 -11.77 9.81 8.50
CA SER A 202 -10.34 9.48 8.56
C SER A 202 -9.95 9.20 10.01
N GLY A 203 -9.03 8.27 10.22
CA GLY A 203 -8.37 8.06 11.51
C GLY A 203 -7.52 9.24 11.97
N SER A 204 -7.20 10.18 11.07
CA SER A 204 -6.29 11.30 11.31
C SER A 204 -6.96 12.55 11.87
N PHE A 205 -8.26 12.76 11.65
CA PHE A 205 -8.99 13.93 12.15
C PHE A 205 -10.50 13.69 12.26
N ALA A 206 -11.16 14.43 13.16
CA ALA A 206 -12.61 14.38 13.28
C ALA A 206 -13.27 15.13 12.11
N PRO A 207 -14.33 14.60 11.48
CA PRO A 207 -14.95 15.26 10.33
C PRO A 207 -15.50 16.67 10.60
N SER A 208 -15.78 17.00 11.87
CA SER A 208 -16.22 18.32 12.31
C SER A 208 -15.11 19.37 12.37
N GLU A 209 -13.84 18.95 12.30
CA GLU A 209 -12.67 19.82 12.49
C GLU A 209 -11.63 19.55 11.39
N LEU A 210 -11.68 20.33 10.31
CA LEU A 210 -10.68 20.23 9.25
C LEU A 210 -9.29 20.63 9.80
N PRO A 211 -8.24 19.84 9.52
CA PRO A 211 -6.91 20.18 9.99
C PRO A 211 -6.42 21.49 9.34
N LYS A 212 -5.63 22.25 10.12
CA LYS A 212 -5.35 23.66 9.83
C LYS A 212 -4.53 23.84 8.55
N THR A 213 -3.55 22.95 8.32
CA THR A 213 -2.67 22.98 7.17
C THR A 213 -3.45 22.73 5.89
N GLU A 214 -4.25 21.67 5.84
CA GLU A 214 -5.12 21.32 4.71
C GLU A 214 -6.14 22.43 4.46
N SER A 215 -6.79 22.94 5.50
CA SER A 215 -7.73 24.04 5.39
C SER A 215 -7.11 25.31 4.81
N ALA A 216 -5.87 25.62 5.18
CA ALA A 216 -5.14 26.77 4.64
C ALA A 216 -4.78 26.55 3.17
N LEU A 217 -4.31 25.36 2.79
CA LEU A 217 -4.05 25.02 1.38
C LEU A 217 -5.31 25.06 0.53
N ILE A 218 -6.44 24.54 1.02
CA ILE A 218 -7.72 24.61 0.32
C ILE A 218 -8.11 26.07 0.07
N LYS A 219 -7.98 26.95 1.07
CA LYS A 219 -8.25 28.39 0.92
C LYS A 219 -7.37 29.04 -0.15
N GLU A 220 -6.08 28.68 -0.20
CA GLU A 220 -5.17 29.14 -1.24
C GLU A 220 -5.60 28.65 -2.63
N LEU A 221 -5.94 27.36 -2.77
CA LEU A 221 -6.28 26.76 -4.07
C LEU A 221 -7.62 27.25 -4.61
N VAL A 222 -8.61 27.51 -3.76
CA VAL A 222 -9.94 28.00 -4.19
C VAL A 222 -9.86 29.33 -4.92
N VAL A 223 -8.91 30.21 -4.56
CA VAL A 223 -8.74 31.52 -5.20
C VAL A 223 -7.85 31.50 -6.46
N VAL A 224 -7.15 30.40 -6.72
CA VAL A 224 -6.32 30.26 -7.92
C VAL A 224 -7.20 29.86 -9.11
N ASN A 225 -7.21 30.69 -10.15
CA ASN A 225 -8.19 30.54 -11.24
C ASN A 225 -7.83 29.46 -12.27
N THR A 226 -6.55 29.15 -12.46
CA THR A 226 -6.14 28.18 -13.49
C THR A 226 -5.85 26.80 -12.89
N VAL A 227 -6.28 25.74 -13.59
CA VAL A 227 -6.03 24.34 -13.21
C VAL A 227 -4.52 24.08 -13.10
N ALA A 228 -3.74 24.54 -14.08
CA ALA A 228 -2.29 24.34 -14.10
C ALA A 228 -1.59 24.97 -12.88
N GLN A 229 -2.00 26.18 -12.47
CA GLN A 229 -1.42 26.81 -11.27
C GLN A 229 -1.85 26.11 -9.98
N ARG A 230 -3.11 25.65 -9.88
CA ARG A 230 -3.56 24.88 -8.71
C ARG A 230 -2.79 23.58 -8.55
N ARG A 231 -2.67 22.81 -9.64
CA ARG A 231 -1.91 21.56 -9.66
C ARG A 231 -0.44 21.79 -9.33
N ALA A 232 0.21 22.77 -9.96
CA ALA A 232 1.61 23.11 -9.69
C ALA A 232 1.81 23.54 -8.22
N ARG A 233 0.89 24.32 -7.66
CA ARG A 233 0.93 24.74 -6.25
C ARG A 233 0.76 23.54 -5.33
N LEU A 234 -0.23 22.68 -5.58
CA LEU A 234 -0.47 21.47 -4.79
C LEU A 234 0.77 20.54 -4.79
N ALA A 235 1.30 20.24 -5.98
CA ALA A 235 2.50 19.42 -6.15
C ALA A 235 3.71 20.02 -5.42
N GLN A 236 3.93 21.34 -5.57
CA GLN A 236 5.00 22.05 -4.86
C GLN A 236 4.89 21.87 -3.34
N MET A 237 3.70 22.08 -2.76
CA MET A 237 3.51 21.96 -1.32
C MET A 237 3.75 20.53 -0.82
N LEU A 238 3.28 19.52 -1.56
CA LEU A 238 3.52 18.11 -1.23
C LEU A 238 5.01 17.72 -1.31
N ASP A 239 5.71 18.21 -2.35
CA ASP A 239 7.15 17.98 -2.51
C ASP A 239 7.98 18.64 -1.40
N GLU A 240 7.61 19.85 -1.00
CA GLU A 240 8.25 20.58 0.11
C GLU A 240 8.09 19.80 1.42
N THR A 241 6.87 19.35 1.73
CA THR A 241 6.59 18.52 2.91
C THR A 241 7.42 17.23 2.92
N ARG A 242 7.46 16.52 1.80
CA ARG A 242 8.23 15.27 1.68
C ARG A 242 9.72 15.51 1.92
N LYS A 243 10.30 16.54 1.29
CA LYS A 243 11.73 16.88 1.45
C LYS A 243 12.06 17.23 2.90
N GLU A 244 11.17 17.92 3.60
CA GLU A 244 11.34 18.21 5.03
C GLU A 244 11.30 16.94 5.89
N HIS A 245 10.40 16.00 5.60
CA HIS A 245 10.35 14.69 6.27
C HIS A 245 11.62 13.88 6.05
N ASP A 246 12.12 13.82 4.81
CA ASP A 246 13.36 13.10 4.49
C ASP A 246 14.58 13.69 5.20
N GLN A 247 14.63 15.03 5.34
CA GLN A 247 15.68 15.71 6.09
C GLN A 247 15.58 15.43 7.59
N GLU A 248 14.37 15.48 8.15
CA GLU A 248 14.15 15.15 9.56
C GLU A 248 14.55 13.69 9.84
N PHE A 249 14.18 12.73 8.97
CA PHE A 249 14.55 11.33 9.11
C PHE A 249 16.06 11.10 9.08
N LYS A 250 16.77 11.68 8.11
CA LYS A 250 18.24 11.61 8.02
C LYS A 250 18.91 12.20 9.26
N SER A 251 18.39 13.32 9.77
CA SER A 251 18.91 13.96 10.98
C SER A 251 18.68 13.14 12.26
N ALA A 252 17.60 12.36 12.31
CA ALA A 252 17.29 11.46 13.42
C ALA A 252 18.15 10.19 13.40
N ALA A 253 18.45 9.68 12.19
CA ALA A 253 19.36 8.55 11.97
C ALA A 253 20.82 8.85 12.39
N ASP A 254 21.25 10.12 12.26
CA ASP A 254 22.59 10.61 12.68
C ASP A 254 22.76 10.77 14.21
N GLY A 255 21.91 10.14 15.02
CA GLY A 255 22.18 9.90 16.44
C GLY A 255 21.85 11.05 17.41
N LYS A 256 21.18 12.12 16.97
CA LYS A 256 20.56 13.09 17.89
C LYS A 256 19.07 12.84 17.97
N ILE A 257 18.68 11.79 18.70
CA ILE A 257 17.28 11.51 19.05
C ILE A 257 16.74 12.70 19.85
N LYS A 258 16.09 13.64 19.18
CA LYS A 258 15.17 14.57 19.84
C LYS A 258 13.85 13.83 19.97
N LEU A 259 13.50 13.45 21.19
CA LEU A 259 12.15 13.01 21.55
C LEU A 259 11.15 14.07 21.08
N LYS A 260 10.51 13.88 19.92
CA LYS A 260 9.34 14.65 19.52
C LYS A 260 8.14 13.99 20.21
N ALA A 261 7.38 14.79 20.94
CA ALA A 261 6.22 14.35 21.69
C ALA A 261 5.20 13.68 20.77
N THR A 262 4.72 12.50 21.15
CA THR A 262 3.58 11.83 20.54
C THR A 262 2.39 12.77 20.48
N SER A 263 1.73 12.87 19.32
CA SER A 263 0.59 13.75 19.04
C SER A 263 -0.70 13.43 19.82
N ARG A 264 -0.63 12.61 20.88
CA ARG A 264 -1.72 12.43 21.83
C ARG A 264 -1.66 13.49 22.93
N GLY A 265 -2.20 14.66 22.61
CA GLY A 265 -2.59 15.68 23.59
C GLY A 265 -1.45 16.57 24.08
N PHE A 266 -1.61 17.87 23.83
CA PHE A 266 -0.82 18.98 24.37
C PHE A 266 0.53 19.27 23.67
N THR A 267 0.51 20.21 22.73
CA THR A 267 1.71 20.83 22.16
C THR A 267 2.27 21.88 23.13
N PRO A 268 3.55 21.78 23.58
CA PRO A 268 4.19 22.88 24.30
C PRO A 268 4.42 24.08 23.37
N ARG A 269 4.17 25.27 23.92
CA ARG A 269 4.11 26.59 23.27
C ARG A 269 5.47 27.14 22.82
N SER A 270 6.29 26.40 22.07
CA SER A 270 7.61 26.89 21.63
C SER A 270 7.85 26.92 20.11
N LYS A 271 6.93 26.39 19.30
CA LYS A 271 6.95 26.56 17.83
C LYS A 271 5.61 27.05 17.28
N GLN A 272 5.02 28.05 17.93
CA GLN A 272 3.99 28.84 17.26
C GLN A 272 4.68 29.70 16.20
N SER A 273 4.69 29.24 14.94
CA SER A 273 4.62 30.18 13.84
C SER A 273 3.36 31.02 14.10
N ALA A 274 3.54 32.32 14.28
CA ALA A 274 2.41 33.22 14.43
C ALA A 274 1.63 33.21 13.10
N GLY A 275 0.56 32.41 13.03
CA GLY A 275 -0.38 32.39 11.91
C GLY A 275 0.03 31.67 10.62
N GLY A 276 1.11 30.87 10.60
CA GLY A 276 1.65 30.31 9.36
C GLY A 276 1.50 28.79 9.25
N PHE A 277 0.84 28.35 8.18
CA PHE A 277 0.90 27.01 7.58
C PHE A 277 2.16 26.21 7.98
N ASP A 278 1.99 25.07 8.66
CA ASP A 278 3.10 24.15 8.94
C ASP A 278 3.13 23.09 7.84
N ALA A 279 4.01 23.28 6.86
CA ALA A 279 4.15 22.40 5.71
C ALA A 279 4.47 20.96 6.13
N THR A 280 5.16 20.75 7.25
CA THR A 280 5.54 19.41 7.74
C THR A 280 4.33 18.54 8.10
N ASP A 281 3.18 19.14 8.36
CA ASP A 281 1.97 18.41 8.75
C ASP A 281 1.06 18.06 7.56
N LEU A 282 1.33 18.57 6.35
CA LEU A 282 0.49 18.25 5.19
C LEU A 282 0.54 16.75 4.87
N ARG A 283 -0.62 16.15 4.62
CA ARG A 283 -0.77 14.74 4.26
C ARG A 283 -1.68 14.62 3.03
N PRO A 284 -1.24 13.99 1.91
CA PRO A 284 -1.99 13.99 0.66
C PRO A 284 -3.37 13.29 0.77
N GLY A 285 -3.45 12.16 1.45
CA GLY A 285 -4.69 11.43 1.72
C GLY A 285 -5.64 12.25 2.58
N ARG A 286 -5.13 12.79 3.70
CA ARG A 286 -5.86 13.72 4.59
C ARG A 286 -6.34 15.00 3.89
N PHE A 287 -5.55 15.53 2.95
CA PHE A 287 -5.92 16.69 2.14
C PHE A 287 -7.12 16.38 1.25
N ILE A 288 -7.11 15.23 0.57
CA ILE A 288 -8.25 14.79 -0.26
C ILE A 288 -9.50 14.60 0.61
N ASP A 289 -9.37 13.97 1.78
CA ASP A 289 -10.48 13.80 2.72
C ASP A 289 -11.02 15.15 3.21
N SER A 290 -10.14 16.12 3.44
CA SER A 290 -10.52 17.49 3.82
C SER A 290 -11.31 18.21 2.72
N VAL A 291 -10.92 18.04 1.45
CA VAL A 291 -11.63 18.58 0.30
C VAL A 291 -13.03 17.96 0.19
N ILE A 292 -13.14 16.64 0.31
CA ILE A 292 -14.42 15.92 0.28
C ILE A 292 -15.32 16.39 1.42
N ASN A 293 -14.80 16.45 2.66
CA ASN A 293 -15.59 16.81 3.83
C ASN A 293 -16.09 18.26 3.79
N LEU A 294 -15.27 19.18 3.28
CA LEU A 294 -15.70 20.55 3.07
C LEU A 294 -16.79 20.63 1.99
N ARG A 295 -16.60 19.91 0.86
CA ARG A 295 -17.58 19.85 -0.23
C ARG A 295 -18.92 19.28 0.23
N ALA A 296 -18.91 18.14 0.92
CA ALA A 296 -20.10 17.48 1.44
C ALA A 296 -20.82 18.32 2.50
N SER A 297 -20.09 19.10 3.29
CA SER A 297 -20.69 20.07 4.22
C SER A 297 -21.38 21.21 3.46
N LEU A 298 -20.71 21.81 2.48
CA LEU A 298 -21.24 22.92 1.69
C LEU A 298 -22.43 22.51 0.81
N LEU A 299 -22.48 21.27 0.33
CA LEU A 299 -23.63 20.73 -0.40
C LEU A 299 -24.94 20.83 0.40
N LYS A 300 -24.87 20.76 1.74
CA LYS A 300 -26.03 20.87 2.63
C LYS A 300 -26.51 22.31 2.83
N GLU A 301 -25.66 23.31 2.53
CA GLU A 301 -25.97 24.74 2.70
C GLU A 301 -26.80 25.31 1.53
N GLY A 302 -26.90 24.59 0.41
CA GLY A 302 -27.78 24.94 -0.71
C GLY A 302 -27.11 25.77 -1.80
N ALA A 303 -27.90 26.53 -2.57
CA ALA A 303 -27.47 27.11 -3.85
C ALA A 303 -26.36 28.17 -3.74
N GLU A 304 -26.23 28.86 -2.60
CA GLU A 304 -25.22 29.91 -2.41
C GLU A 304 -23.79 29.36 -2.39
N SER A 305 -23.60 28.11 -1.97
CA SER A 305 -22.30 27.44 -1.92
C SER A 305 -21.92 26.75 -3.23
N ALA A 306 -22.84 26.67 -4.20
CA ALA A 306 -22.66 25.90 -5.44
C ALA A 306 -21.37 26.24 -6.23
N PRO A 307 -20.94 27.52 -6.36
CA PRO A 307 -19.68 27.84 -7.03
C PRO A 307 -18.45 27.26 -6.30
N VAL A 308 -18.48 27.25 -4.97
CA VAL A 308 -17.40 26.72 -4.14
C VAL A 308 -17.41 25.19 -4.17
N VAL A 309 -18.59 24.56 -4.11
CA VAL A 309 -18.76 23.11 -4.26
C VAL A 309 -18.18 22.62 -5.59
N ALA A 310 -18.50 23.32 -6.69
CA ALA A 310 -17.95 23.01 -8.01
C ALA A 310 -16.41 23.16 -8.04
N ARG A 311 -15.88 24.22 -7.39
CA ARG A 311 -14.44 24.43 -7.26
C ARG A 311 -13.75 23.32 -6.46
N LEU A 312 -14.35 22.86 -5.37
CA LEU A 312 -13.82 21.77 -4.56
C LEU A 312 -13.83 20.44 -5.32
N GLY A 313 -14.85 20.20 -6.16
CA GLY A 313 -14.85 19.04 -7.07
C GLY A 313 -13.69 19.09 -8.08
N GLN A 314 -13.35 20.27 -8.60
CA GLN A 314 -12.16 20.42 -9.46
C GLN A 314 -10.86 20.15 -8.70
N ILE A 315 -10.71 20.72 -7.49
CA ILE A 315 -9.53 20.50 -6.65
C ILE A 315 -9.38 19.01 -6.29
N TYR A 316 -10.49 18.30 -6.07
CA TYR A 316 -10.47 16.85 -5.84
C TYR A 316 -9.82 16.08 -7.00
N PHE A 317 -10.28 16.30 -8.24
CA PHE A 317 -9.69 15.62 -9.41
C PHE A 317 -8.25 16.05 -9.66
N GLU A 318 -7.94 17.33 -9.46
CA GLU A 318 -6.57 17.84 -9.55
C GLU A 318 -5.62 17.18 -8.54
N ALA A 319 -6.11 16.89 -7.33
CA ALA A 319 -5.34 16.16 -6.31
C ALA A 319 -5.18 14.69 -6.68
N CYS A 320 -6.20 14.06 -7.25
CA CYS A 320 -6.12 12.69 -7.77
C CYS A 320 -5.09 12.59 -8.91
N ASP A 321 -5.07 13.57 -9.82
CA ASP A 321 -4.10 13.64 -10.93
C ASP A 321 -2.66 13.73 -10.40
N VAL A 322 -2.41 14.62 -9.43
CA VAL A 322 -1.09 14.77 -8.81
C VAL A 322 -0.68 13.47 -8.11
N ALA A 323 -1.57 12.84 -7.34
CA ALA A 323 -1.30 11.56 -6.70
C ALA A 323 -0.99 10.45 -7.73
N MET A 324 -1.69 10.45 -8.87
CA MET A 324 -1.47 9.48 -9.94
C MET A 324 -0.12 9.68 -10.63
N GLU A 325 0.29 10.92 -10.89
CA GLU A 325 1.61 11.24 -11.44
C GLU A 325 2.72 10.70 -10.53
N TYR A 326 2.61 10.96 -9.23
CA TYR A 326 3.54 10.46 -8.21
C TYR A 326 3.53 8.94 -8.08
N ALA A 327 2.36 8.29 -8.10
CA ALA A 327 2.27 6.84 -8.06
C ALA A 327 2.91 6.15 -9.28
N ASN A 328 2.81 6.76 -10.47
CA ASN A 328 3.26 6.16 -11.73
C ASN A 328 4.74 6.40 -12.04
N VAL A 329 5.25 7.60 -11.72
CA VAL A 329 6.64 7.98 -11.96
C VAL A 329 7.54 7.57 -10.79
N GLY A 330 6.95 7.36 -9.61
CA GLY A 330 7.69 7.40 -8.34
C GLY A 330 8.00 8.84 -7.97
N VAL A 331 8.22 9.09 -6.68
CA VAL A 331 8.58 10.41 -6.17
C VAL A 331 10.07 10.46 -5.86
#